data_AF-A0A143B2E7-F1
#
_entry.id   AF-A0A143B2E7-F1
#
_cell.length_a   1.000
_cell.length_b   1.000
_cell.length_c   1.000
_cell.angle_alpha   90.00
_cell.angle_beta   90.00
_cell.angle_gamma   90.00
#
_symmetry.space_group_name_H-M   'P 1'
#
loop_
_entity.id
_entity.type
_entity.pdbx_description
1 polymer ?
#
loop_
_entity_poly.entity_id
_entity_poly.type
_entity_poly.pdbx_seq_one_letter_code
_entity_poly.pdbx_strand_id
1 'polypeptide(L)'
;MPHKDLADPVEGESSAIIRARVEKARTIQRERLASYGLHANAAMAARHIRKFCQLDEAGQKLLEMVVDKLGMSARSYSRILKVARTIADLAGEENIREPHLAEAIQYRGLDRELT
;
A
#
# COMPACT_ATOMS: atom_id res chain seq x y z
N MET A 1 -21.45 -1.64 -4.08
CA MET A 1 -21.70 -0.49 -4.98
C MET A 1 -23.10 -0.66 -5.55
N PRO A 2 -24.06 0.23 -5.26
CA PRO A 2 -25.37 0.22 -5.92
C PRO A 2 -25.19 0.51 -7.42
N HIS A 3 -26.03 -0.08 -8.27
CA HIS A 3 -25.99 0.06 -9.74
C HIS A 3 -26.09 1.51 -10.25
N LYS A 4 -26.50 2.45 -9.40
CA LYS A 4 -26.74 3.85 -9.77
C LYS A 4 -25.45 4.68 -9.96
N ASP A 5 -24.33 4.24 -9.39
CA ASP A 5 -23.04 4.95 -9.49
C ASP A 5 -22.22 4.57 -10.74
N LEU A 6 -22.70 3.60 -11.53
CA LEU A 6 -22.04 3.16 -12.77
C LEU A 6 -22.40 4.05 -13.98
N ALA A 7 -23.43 4.90 -13.84
CA ALA A 7 -24.03 5.66 -14.95
C ALA A 7 -23.72 7.16 -14.93
N ASP A 8 -23.14 7.68 -13.85
CA ASP A 8 -22.65 9.06 -13.84
C ASP A 8 -21.26 9.10 -14.45
N PRO A 9 -21.02 9.91 -15.50
CA PRO A 9 -19.68 10.17 -15.99
C PRO A 9 -18.98 11.05 -14.95
N VAL A 10 -18.48 10.43 -13.88
CA VAL A 10 -17.42 11.06 -13.09
C VAL A 10 -16.25 11.19 -14.05
N GLU A 11 -15.94 12.41 -14.49
CA GLU A 11 -14.72 12.67 -15.24
C GLU A 11 -13.55 12.16 -14.41
N GLY A 12 -12.98 11.03 -14.84
CA GLY A 12 -11.84 10.44 -14.20
C GLY A 12 -10.65 11.40 -14.23
N GLU A 13 -9.76 11.29 -13.26
CA GLU A 13 -8.53 12.08 -13.25
C GLU A 13 -7.74 11.86 -14.55
N SER A 14 -7.22 12.93 -15.15
CA SER A 14 -6.41 12.79 -16.36
C SER A 14 -5.15 11.95 -16.09
N SER A 15 -4.68 11.22 -17.12
CA SER A 15 -3.43 10.46 -17.04
C SER A 15 -2.23 11.33 -16.64
N ALA A 16 -2.24 12.62 -16.96
CA ALA A 16 -1.21 13.57 -16.54
C ALA A 16 -1.20 13.78 -15.01
N ILE A 17 -2.37 13.91 -14.39
CA ILE A 17 -2.52 14.06 -12.94
C ILE A 17 -2.06 12.78 -12.23
N ILE A 18 -2.50 11.62 -12.71
CA ILE A 18 -2.09 10.32 -12.16
C ILE A 18 -0.58 10.13 -12.29
N ARG A 19 -0.01 10.44 -13.46
CA ARG A 19 1.43 10.37 -13.70
C ARG A 19 2.21 11.21 -12.69
N ALA A 20 1.81 12.46 -12.46
CA ALA A 20 2.47 13.33 -11.50
C ALA A 20 2.46 12.74 -10.07
N ARG A 21 1.33 12.15 -9.65
CA ARG A 21 1.22 11.46 -8.35
C ARG A 21 2.18 10.27 -8.25
N VAL A 22 2.24 9.45 -9.30
CA VAL A 22 3.14 8.28 -9.35
C VAL A 22 4.61 8.73 -9.34
N GLU A 23 4.97 9.75 -10.11
CA GLU A 23 6.35 10.28 -10.15
C GLU A 23 6.78 10.82 -8.78
N LYS A 24 5.89 11.55 -8.09
CA LYS A 24 6.13 12.02 -6.71
C LYS A 24 6.38 10.84 -5.76
N ALA A 25 5.51 9.84 -5.75
CA ALA A 25 5.69 8.64 -4.93
C ALA A 25 7.00 7.92 -5.24
N ARG A 26 7.40 7.84 -6.51
CA ARG A 26 8.67 7.23 -6.93
C ARG A 26 9.89 8.02 -6.45
N THR A 27 9.83 9.35 -6.43
CA THR A 27 10.89 10.19 -5.85
C THR A 27 11.06 9.90 -4.37
N ILE A 28 9.97 9.89 -3.61
CA ILE A 28 9.98 9.55 -2.17
C ILE A 28 10.63 8.17 -1.93
N GLN A 29 10.27 7.16 -2.74
CA GLN A 29 10.84 5.83 -2.62
C GLN A 29 12.34 5.80 -2.90
N ARG A 30 12.80 6.49 -3.97
CA ARG A 30 14.22 6.56 -4.32
C ARG A 30 15.03 7.23 -3.22
N GLU A 31 14.55 8.33 -2.67
CA GLU A 31 15.24 9.07 -1.61
C GLU A 31 15.35 8.23 -0.33
N ARG A 32 14.22 7.67 0.14
CA ARG A 32 14.18 6.82 1.34
C ARG A 32 15.14 5.63 1.26
N LEU A 33 15.30 5.07 0.05
CA LEU A 33 15.99 3.81 -0.17
C LEU A 33 17.40 3.95 -0.76
N ALA A 34 17.84 5.17 -1.10
CA ALA A 34 19.11 5.43 -1.77
C ALA A 34 20.30 4.84 -1.02
N SER A 35 20.35 4.99 0.32
CA SER A 35 21.44 4.48 1.15
C SER A 35 21.54 2.94 1.17
N TYR A 36 20.54 2.23 0.66
CA TYR A 36 20.51 0.77 0.57
C TYR A 36 20.67 0.27 -0.87
N GLY A 37 20.87 1.17 -1.85
CA GLY A 37 20.94 0.82 -3.27
C GLY A 37 19.63 0.25 -3.83
N LEU A 38 18.48 0.62 -3.24
CA LEU A 38 17.16 0.17 -3.72
C LEU A 38 16.37 1.34 -4.31
N HIS A 39 15.52 1.04 -5.29
CA HIS A 39 14.78 2.08 -6.05
C HIS A 39 13.26 2.05 -5.84
N ALA A 40 12.73 1.05 -5.13
CA ALA A 40 11.30 0.87 -4.94
C ALA A 40 10.98 0.08 -3.67
N ASN A 41 9.79 0.33 -3.11
CA ASN A 41 9.28 -0.39 -1.92
C ASN A 41 9.21 -1.91 -2.15
N ALA A 42 8.93 -2.35 -3.39
CA ALA A 42 8.89 -3.77 -3.75
C ALA A 42 10.20 -4.51 -3.45
N ALA A 43 11.36 -3.84 -3.58
CA ALA A 43 12.69 -4.42 -3.37
C ALA A 43 13.11 -4.48 -1.89
N MET A 44 12.28 -3.99 -0.96
CA MET A 44 12.58 -4.03 0.47
C MET A 44 12.76 -5.47 0.98
N ALA A 45 13.80 -5.71 1.79
CA ALA A 45 13.96 -6.92 2.58
C ALA A 45 13.32 -6.74 3.96
N ALA A 46 13.22 -7.82 4.76
CA ALA A 46 12.58 -7.79 6.08
C ALA A 46 13.11 -6.66 7.00
N ARG A 47 14.42 -6.39 6.97
CA ARG A 47 15.03 -5.29 7.74
C ARG A 47 14.56 -3.90 7.29
N HIS A 48 14.31 -3.70 5.99
CA HIS A 48 13.84 -2.44 5.45
C HIS A 48 12.36 -2.24 5.78
N ILE A 49 11.56 -3.32 5.72
CA ILE A 49 10.14 -3.29 6.11
C ILE A 49 10.00 -2.86 7.57
N ARG A 50 10.76 -3.45 8.49
CA ARG A 50 10.74 -3.06 9.92
C ARG A 50 11.09 -1.58 10.14
N LYS A 51 11.93 -1.01 9.28
CA LYS A 51 12.37 0.40 9.39
C LYS A 51 11.39 1.37 8.76
N PHE A 52 10.79 1.02 7.62
CA PHE A 52 10.05 1.97 6.77
C PHE A 52 8.55 1.72 6.67
N CYS A 53 8.08 0.58 7.19
CA CYS A 53 6.66 0.21 7.23
C CYS A 53 6.17 0.10 8.67
N GLN A 54 6.55 1.05 9.52
CA GLN A 54 6.01 1.12 10.88
C GLN A 54 4.52 1.48 10.83
N LEU A 55 3.76 0.82 11.70
CA LEU A 55 2.32 1.01 11.84
C LEU A 55 2.03 1.64 13.19
N ASP A 56 1.03 2.51 13.22
CA ASP A 56 0.40 2.94 14.46
C ASP A 56 -0.37 1.80 15.14
N GLU A 57 -0.85 2.04 16.35
CA GLU A 57 -1.57 1.02 17.14
C GLU A 57 -2.81 0.49 16.40
N ALA A 58 -3.53 1.35 15.68
CA ALA A 58 -4.69 0.97 14.89
C ALA A 58 -4.32 0.02 13.75
N GLY A 59 -3.26 0.35 13.00
CA GLY A 59 -2.74 -0.49 11.92
C GLY A 59 -2.20 -1.84 12.43
N GLN A 60 -1.53 -1.87 13.58
CA GLN A 60 -1.08 -3.12 14.19
C GLN A 60 -2.26 -4.04 14.53
N LYS A 61 -3.28 -3.53 15.22
CA LYS A 61 -4.50 -4.29 15.55
C LYS A 61 -5.23 -4.81 14.33
N LEU A 62 -5.35 -3.99 13.27
CA LEU A 62 -5.96 -4.41 12.02
C LEU A 62 -5.16 -5.56 11.39
N LEU A 63 -3.84 -5.44 11.33
CA LEU A 63 -3.00 -6.45 10.71
C LEU A 63 -3.02 -7.78 11.48
N GLU A 64 -3.00 -7.74 12.81
CA GLU A 64 -3.12 -8.92 13.68
C GLU A 64 -4.44 -9.65 13.41
N MET A 65 -5.57 -8.92 13.44
CA MET A 65 -6.88 -9.51 13.17
C MET A 65 -6.95 -10.19 11.79
N VAL A 66 -6.32 -9.58 10.78
CA VAL A 66 -6.31 -10.10 9.42
C VAL A 66 -5.43 -11.34 9.30
N VAL A 67 -4.26 -11.35 9.97
CA VAL A 67 -3.37 -12.51 10.00
C VAL A 67 -4.05 -13.71 10.64
N ASP A 68 -4.72 -13.51 11.77
CA ASP A 68 -5.43 -14.56 12.52
C ASP A 68 -6.60 -15.12 11.71
N LYS A 69 -7.40 -14.24 11.08
CA LYS A 69 -8.56 -14.66 10.29
C LYS A 69 -8.19 -15.36 8.98
N LEU A 70 -7.13 -14.91 8.30
CA LEU A 70 -6.83 -15.32 6.93
C LEU A 70 -5.71 -16.36 6.81
N GLY A 71 -5.10 -16.76 7.93
CA GLY A 71 -3.98 -17.71 7.96
C GLY A 71 -2.80 -17.23 7.12
N MET A 72 -2.43 -15.96 7.26
CA MET A 72 -1.47 -15.33 6.36
C MET A 72 -0.04 -15.79 6.57
N SER A 73 0.64 -16.14 5.48
CA SER A 73 2.09 -16.40 5.49
C SER A 73 2.90 -15.13 5.70
N ALA A 74 4.13 -15.27 6.24
CA ALA A 74 5.08 -14.15 6.41
C ALA A 74 5.37 -13.40 5.09
N ARG A 75 5.34 -14.09 3.95
CA ARG A 75 5.46 -13.48 2.62
C ARG A 75 4.28 -12.58 2.30
N SER A 76 3.07 -13.04 2.61
CA SER A 76 1.85 -12.27 2.39
C SER A 76 1.83 -11.03 3.28
N TYR A 77 2.19 -11.18 4.56
CA TYR A 77 2.34 -10.09 5.51
C TYR A 77 3.32 -9.02 5.00
N SER A 78 4.50 -9.45 4.55
CA SER A 78 5.51 -8.54 3.98
C SER A 78 5.02 -7.81 2.73
N ARG A 79 4.21 -8.47 1.89
CA ARG A 79 3.64 -7.85 0.69
C ARG A 79 2.64 -6.76 1.06
N ILE A 80 1.74 -7.02 2.02
CA ILE A 80 0.75 -6.02 2.48
C ILE A 80 1.46 -4.75 2.96
N LEU A 81 2.49 -4.88 3.80
CA LEU A 81 3.23 -3.73 4.31
C LEU A 81 3.91 -2.91 3.20
N LYS A 82 4.47 -3.56 2.17
CA LYS A 82 5.07 -2.87 1.03
C LYS A 82 4.03 -2.14 0.17
N VAL A 83 2.85 -2.74 0.01
CA VAL A 83 1.72 -2.11 -0.71
C VAL A 83 1.19 -0.92 0.07
N ALA A 84 0.91 -1.09 1.37
CA ALA A 84 0.48 -0.01 2.25
C ALA A 84 1.47 1.17 2.28
N ARG A 85 2.78 0.89 2.29
CA ARG A 85 3.83 1.92 2.16
C ARG A 85 3.75 2.68 0.84
N THR A 86 3.45 1.98 -0.26
CA THR A 86 3.31 2.59 -1.59
C THR A 86 2.06 3.45 -1.68
N ILE A 87 0.95 3.01 -1.08
CA ILE A 87 -0.29 3.81 -0.97
C ILE A 87 -0.02 5.09 -0.16
N ALA A 88 0.67 4.98 0.98
CA ALA A 88 1.07 6.15 1.77
C ALA A 88 1.97 7.11 0.95
N ASP A 89 2.90 6.59 0.14
CA ASP A 89 3.74 7.41 -0.74
C ASP A 89 2.92 8.12 -1.83
N LEU A 90 1.87 7.47 -2.36
CA LEU A 90 0.94 8.06 -3.33
C LEU A 90 0.07 9.16 -2.70
N ALA A 91 -0.30 9.00 -1.42
CA ALA A 91 -0.97 10.03 -0.62
C ALA A 91 -0.02 11.16 -0.17
N GLY A 92 1.30 10.96 -0.31
CA GLY A 92 2.30 11.90 0.19
C GLY A 92 2.43 11.92 1.71
N GLU A 93 2.01 10.85 2.38
CA GLU A 93 2.08 10.72 3.83
C GLU A 93 3.39 10.05 4.28
N GLU A 94 4.02 10.59 5.32
CA GLU A 94 5.24 10.02 5.87
C GLU A 94 5.00 8.68 6.56
N ASN A 95 3.85 8.51 7.22
CA ASN A 95 3.52 7.32 8.00
C ASN A 95 2.47 6.46 7.30
N ILE A 96 2.51 5.15 7.54
CA ILE A 96 1.42 4.26 7.14
C ILE A 96 0.33 4.41 8.19
N ARG A 97 -0.87 4.79 7.75
CA ARG A 97 -2.07 4.85 8.57
C ARG A 97 -3.00 3.69 8.24
N GLU A 98 -3.97 3.48 9.11
CA GLU A 98 -4.98 2.42 8.98
C GLU A 98 -5.67 2.39 7.60
N PRO A 99 -6.06 3.51 6.95
CA PRO A 99 -6.66 3.49 5.61
C PRO A 99 -5.74 2.89 4.53
N HIS A 100 -4.46 3.21 4.55
CA HIS A 100 -3.48 2.66 3.59
C HIS A 100 -3.33 1.16 3.76
N LEU A 101 -3.39 0.68 5.01
CA LEU A 101 -3.29 -0.73 5.33
C LEU A 101 -4.55 -1.48 4.92
N ALA A 102 -5.73 -0.93 5.23
CA ALA A 102 -7.02 -1.48 4.85
C ALA A 102 -7.14 -1.65 3.32
N GLU A 103 -6.75 -0.62 2.56
CA GLU A 103 -6.72 -0.67 1.10
C GLU A 103 -5.75 -1.75 0.58
N ALA A 104 -4.54 -1.85 1.15
CA ALA A 104 -3.58 -2.89 0.79
C ALA A 104 -4.10 -4.32 1.07
N ILE A 105 -4.86 -4.51 2.16
CA ILE A 105 -5.51 -5.78 2.49
C ILE A 105 -6.62 -6.09 1.47
N GLN A 106 -7.43 -5.09 1.10
CA GLN A 106 -8.52 -5.27 0.14
C GLN A 106 -8.00 -5.71 -1.24
N TYR A 107 -6.92 -5.10 -1.75
CA TYR A 107 -6.31 -5.55 -3.01
C TYR A 107 -5.91 -7.02 -2.99
N ARG A 108 -5.42 -7.51 -1.85
CA ARG A 108 -5.08 -8.94 -1.68
C ARG A 108 -6.33 -9.83 -1.54
N GLY A 109 -7.40 -9.31 -0.93
CA GLY A 109 -8.69 -9.99 -0.88
C GLY A 109 -9.25 -10.24 -2.28
N LEU A 110 -9.20 -9.22 -3.15
CA LEU A 110 -9.56 -9.35 -4.56
C LEU A 110 -8.69 -10.37 -5.31
N ASP A 111 -7.37 -10.37 -5.08
CA ASP A 111 -6.46 -11.36 -5.70
C ASP A 111 -6.82 -12.82 -5.34
N ARG A 112 -7.48 -13.06 -4.21
CA ARG A 112 -7.88 -14.42 -3.75
C ARG A 112 -9.14 -14.94 -4.43
N GLU A 113 -10.02 -14.08 -4.94
CA GLU A 113 -11.21 -14.50 -5.70
C GLU A 113 -10.89 -14.74 -7.19
N LEU A 114 -9.72 -14.30 -7.66
CA LEU A 114 -9.27 -14.39 -9.05
C LEU A 114 -8.39 -15.62 -9.36
N THR A 115 -8.17 -16.51 -8.39
CA THR A 115 -7.46 -17.80 -8.54
C THR A 115 -8.29 -18.94 -8.01
#